data_AF-X1KWR9-F1
#
_entry.id   AF-X1KWR9-F1
#
_cell.length_a   1.000
_cell.length_b   1.000
_cell.length_c   1.000
_cell.angle_alpha   90.00
_cell.angle_beta   90.00
_cell.angle_gamma   90.00
#
_symmetry.space_group_name_H-M   'P 1'
#
loop_
_entity.id
_entity.type
_entity.pdbx_description
1 polymer ?
#
loop_
_entity_poly.entity_id
_entity_poly.type
_entity_poly.pdbx_seq_one_letter_code
_entity_poly.pdbx_strand_id
1 'polypeptide(L)'
;MPLGVTTQYSLRDSEEEVPLKDRILILHYLTLAKGTPATNRLITFKQLPGGASYFPAFSQRAIKPLLNHFGKEPELLTDAAAKLGGYKANYGDVAITINQALGLPLDENRTIGKIREKMTEDVSRGHLSPSIPKLDYLYGKIIESLAESKGFDLLAMGRPEGPGCYCAPNEFLRASLDRLVKDYKYDYIVMDCEAGMEHISRQTTRDVDVLLLVSDPTIRGITVAARMRDLIGELRTKVGQICLVANRVKNGLPQEIEKAIDDFGLQLIATIPEDPYIADLEIKGTPLIELPQDSPLQAKVKEVANSLGL
;
A
#
# COMPACT_ATOMS: atom_id res chain seq x y z
N MET A 1 9.39 -44.20 -25.90
CA MET A 1 8.11 -43.45 -25.89
C MET A 1 8.08 -42.61 -24.63
N PRO A 2 8.05 -41.26 -24.70
CA PRO A 2 7.90 -40.47 -23.50
C PRO A 2 6.48 -40.64 -22.96
N LEU A 3 6.37 -40.95 -21.67
CA LEU A 3 5.10 -41.04 -20.94
C LEU A 3 4.39 -39.67 -21.01
N GLY A 4 3.30 -39.59 -21.77
CA GLY A 4 2.48 -38.39 -21.85
C GLY A 4 1.79 -38.15 -20.51
N VAL A 5 2.20 -37.11 -19.79
CA VAL A 5 1.48 -36.63 -18.61
C VAL A 5 0.15 -36.06 -19.09
N THR A 6 -0.95 -36.70 -18.70
CA THR A 6 -2.30 -36.21 -19.00
C THR A 6 -2.79 -35.40 -17.82
N THR A 7 -2.79 -34.08 -17.93
CA THR A 7 -3.31 -33.18 -16.89
C THR A 7 -4.80 -32.95 -17.11
N GLN A 8 -5.63 -33.32 -16.13
CA GLN A 8 -7.06 -33.03 -16.11
C GLN A 8 -7.33 -31.73 -15.34
N TYR A 9 -8.28 -30.92 -15.80
CA TYR A 9 -8.65 -29.64 -15.21
C TYR A 9 -10.14 -29.67 -14.89
N SER A 10 -10.51 -29.33 -13.66
CA SER A 10 -11.90 -29.15 -13.23
C SER A 10 -12.05 -27.84 -12.46
N LEU A 11 -13.26 -27.27 -12.50
CA LEU A 11 -13.63 -26.22 -11.57
C LEU A 11 -13.74 -26.83 -10.17
N ARG A 12 -13.27 -26.11 -9.15
CA ARG A 12 -13.30 -26.60 -7.78
C ARG A 12 -14.75 -26.84 -7.37
N ASP A 13 -15.04 -28.04 -6.88
CA ASP A 13 -16.37 -28.47 -6.43
C ASP A 13 -17.48 -28.38 -7.51
N SER A 14 -17.11 -28.55 -8.78
CA SER A 14 -18.06 -28.60 -9.92
C SER A 14 -17.70 -29.69 -10.93
N GLU A 15 -18.72 -30.36 -11.47
CA GLU A 15 -18.59 -31.32 -12.59
C GLU A 15 -18.56 -30.62 -13.97
N GLU A 16 -18.68 -29.29 -14.02
CA GLU A 16 -18.61 -28.54 -15.27
C GLU A 16 -17.18 -28.57 -15.84
N GLU A 17 -17.09 -28.89 -17.14
CA GLU A 17 -15.82 -28.83 -17.85
C GLU A 17 -15.32 -27.39 -17.95
N VAL A 18 -14.04 -27.20 -17.62
CA VAL A 18 -13.39 -25.89 -17.77
C VAL A 18 -13.48 -25.46 -19.24
N PRO A 19 -13.98 -24.25 -19.55
CA PRO A 19 -14.10 -23.77 -20.91
C PRO A 19 -12.76 -23.84 -21.67
N LEU A 20 -12.81 -24.18 -22.96
CA LEU A 20 -11.61 -24.38 -23.78
C LEU A 20 -10.65 -23.18 -23.75
N LYS A 21 -11.18 -21.96 -23.72
CA LYS A 21 -10.40 -20.71 -23.62
C LYS A 21 -9.56 -20.67 -22.35
N ASP A 22 -10.12 -21.09 -21.23
CA ASP A 22 -9.46 -21.05 -19.93
C ASP A 22 -8.46 -22.19 -19.80
N ARG A 23 -8.76 -23.37 -20.37
CA ARG A 23 -7.80 -24.48 -20.50
C ARG A 23 -6.57 -24.06 -21.30
N ILE A 24 -6.75 -23.33 -22.40
CA ILE A 24 -5.64 -22.78 -23.21
C ILE A 24 -4.81 -21.78 -22.40
N LEU A 25 -5.46 -20.88 -21.64
CA LEU A 25 -4.75 -19.90 -20.80
C LEU A 25 -3.96 -20.55 -19.66
N ILE A 26 -4.54 -21.57 -19.00
CA ILE A 26 -3.88 -22.35 -17.94
C ILE A 26 -2.70 -23.12 -18.52
N LEU A 27 -2.87 -23.79 -19.68
CA LEU A 27 -1.78 -24.46 -20.37
C LEU A 27 -0.69 -23.48 -20.79
N HIS A 28 -1.05 -22.31 -21.32
CA HIS A 28 -0.10 -21.27 -21.70
C HIS A 28 0.68 -20.76 -20.47
N TYR A 29 0.01 -20.56 -19.34
CA TYR A 29 0.66 -20.18 -18.09
C TYR A 29 1.58 -21.28 -17.57
N LEU A 30 1.13 -22.53 -17.48
CA LEU A 30 1.94 -23.65 -16.97
C LEU A 30 3.13 -23.99 -17.89
N THR A 31 2.97 -23.84 -19.20
CA THR A 31 4.07 -24.06 -20.17
C THR A 31 5.08 -22.92 -20.20
N LEU A 32 4.67 -21.70 -19.84
CA LEU A 32 5.54 -20.51 -19.80
C LEU A 32 6.00 -20.11 -18.40
N ALA A 33 5.44 -20.71 -17.35
CA ALA A 33 5.81 -20.49 -15.96
C ALA A 33 7.22 -21.04 -15.72
N LYS A 34 8.21 -20.22 -16.02
CA LYS A 34 9.57 -20.42 -15.55
C LYS A 34 9.60 -19.94 -14.12
N GLY A 35 9.98 -20.80 -13.18
CA GLY A 35 10.25 -20.49 -11.77
C GLY A 35 11.41 -19.50 -11.61
N THR A 36 11.27 -18.35 -12.25
CA THR A 36 12.30 -17.32 -12.39
C THR A 36 12.28 -16.52 -11.10
N PRO A 37 13.37 -16.53 -10.33
CA PRO A 37 13.46 -15.73 -9.12
C PRO A 37 13.31 -14.25 -9.45
N ALA A 38 12.78 -13.46 -8.51
CA ALA A 38 12.80 -12.01 -8.62
C ALA A 38 14.25 -11.52 -8.80
N THR A 39 14.52 -10.80 -9.88
CA THR A 39 15.89 -10.39 -10.26
C THR A 39 16.38 -9.15 -9.51
N ASN A 40 15.50 -8.50 -8.73
CA ASN A 40 15.72 -7.19 -8.11
C ASN A 40 16.27 -6.12 -9.08
N ARG A 41 16.07 -6.32 -10.38
CA ARG A 41 16.46 -5.37 -11.41
C ARG A 41 15.21 -4.60 -11.83
N LEU A 42 15.26 -3.29 -11.69
CA LEU A 42 14.23 -2.42 -12.24
C LEU A 42 14.21 -2.57 -13.76
N ILE A 43 13.04 -2.90 -14.28
CA ILE A 43 12.79 -3.01 -15.70
C ILE A 43 11.73 -1.98 -16.11
N THR A 44 11.89 -1.42 -17.30
CA THR A 44 10.90 -0.54 -17.90
C THR A 44 9.79 -1.36 -18.56
N PHE A 45 8.63 -0.74 -18.83
CA PHE A 45 7.56 -1.38 -19.61
C PHE A 45 8.04 -1.97 -20.96
N LYS A 46 9.09 -1.40 -21.59
CA LYS A 46 9.67 -1.95 -22.83
C LYS A 46 10.31 -3.32 -22.66
N GLN A 47 10.81 -3.60 -21.46
CA GLN A 47 11.55 -4.82 -21.14
C GLN A 47 10.60 -5.94 -20.69
N LEU A 48 9.32 -5.63 -20.47
CA LEU A 48 8.27 -6.61 -20.23
C LEU A 48 7.74 -7.19 -21.55
N PRO A 49 7.59 -8.51 -21.68
CA PRO A 49 6.93 -9.11 -22.84
C PRO A 49 5.52 -8.53 -23.03
N GLY A 50 5.26 -7.91 -24.19
CA GLY A 50 3.99 -7.21 -24.48
C GLY A 50 3.85 -5.80 -23.90
N GLY A 51 4.74 -5.37 -23.01
CA GLY A 51 4.73 -4.02 -22.43
C GLY A 51 5.15 -2.92 -23.40
N ALA A 52 5.81 -3.29 -24.51
CA ALA A 52 6.15 -2.37 -25.60
C ALA A 52 4.92 -1.66 -26.20
N SER A 53 3.75 -2.30 -26.20
CA SER A 53 2.50 -1.71 -26.68
C SER A 53 1.94 -0.63 -25.74
N TYR A 54 2.25 -0.71 -24.44
CA TYR A 54 1.81 0.27 -23.43
C TYR A 54 2.81 1.42 -23.26
N PHE A 55 4.06 1.21 -23.65
CA PHE A 55 5.11 2.21 -23.52
C PHE A 55 4.78 3.56 -24.19
N PRO A 56 4.17 3.64 -25.40
CA PRO A 56 3.86 4.94 -26.01
C PRO A 56 2.94 5.81 -25.17
N ALA A 57 1.88 5.21 -24.58
CA ALA A 57 0.93 5.92 -23.73
C ALA A 57 1.58 6.39 -22.42
N PHE A 58 2.35 5.51 -21.76
CA PHE A 58 3.11 5.86 -20.55
C PHE A 58 4.17 6.93 -20.83
N SER A 59 4.87 6.82 -21.96
CA SER A 59 5.88 7.78 -22.40
C SER A 59 5.28 9.18 -22.64
N GLN A 60 4.12 9.25 -23.30
CA GLN A 60 3.43 10.53 -23.51
C GLN A 60 2.93 11.17 -22.21
N ARG A 61 2.40 10.36 -21.27
CA ARG A 61 1.72 10.89 -20.07
C ARG A 61 2.64 11.14 -18.89
N ALA A 62 3.70 10.35 -18.72
CA ALA A 62 4.58 10.43 -17.55
C ALA A 62 5.98 10.94 -17.92
N ILE A 63 6.60 10.39 -18.98
CA ILE A 63 8.01 10.66 -19.28
C ILE A 63 8.19 12.02 -19.98
N LYS A 64 7.44 12.26 -21.07
CA LYS A 64 7.58 13.49 -21.87
C LYS A 64 7.32 14.78 -21.08
N PRO A 65 6.30 14.88 -20.21
CA PRO A 65 6.09 16.09 -19.42
C PRO A 65 7.28 16.43 -18.52
N LEU A 66 7.83 15.42 -17.83
CA LEU A 66 9.02 15.59 -16.99
C LEU A 66 10.25 15.99 -17.81
N LEU A 67 10.48 15.34 -18.96
CA LEU A 67 11.60 15.71 -19.85
C LEU A 67 11.45 17.10 -20.45
N ASN A 68 10.24 17.49 -20.84
CA ASN A 68 9.98 18.82 -21.39
C ASN A 68 10.25 19.92 -20.37
N HIS A 69 10.02 19.65 -19.08
CA HIS A 69 10.17 20.64 -18.01
C HIS A 69 11.56 20.63 -17.37
N PHE A 70 12.13 19.44 -17.11
CA PHE A 70 13.37 19.26 -16.34
C PHE A 70 14.52 18.65 -17.16
N GLY A 71 14.29 18.22 -18.41
CA GLY A 71 15.29 17.44 -19.16
C GLY A 71 16.58 18.20 -19.52
N LYS A 72 16.55 19.53 -19.54
CA LYS A 72 17.75 20.37 -19.74
C LYS A 72 18.49 20.65 -18.44
N GLU A 73 17.75 20.78 -17.35
CA GLU A 73 18.25 21.13 -16.02
C GLU A 73 17.59 20.23 -14.96
N PRO A 74 18.05 18.97 -14.83
CA PRO A 74 17.41 17.99 -13.95
C PRO A 74 17.39 18.41 -12.48
N GLU A 75 18.34 19.21 -12.02
CA GLU A 75 18.40 19.68 -10.63
C GLU A 75 17.21 20.57 -10.24
N LEU A 76 16.56 21.24 -11.20
CA LEU A 76 15.32 21.99 -10.96
C LEU A 76 14.17 21.09 -10.48
N LEU A 77 14.23 19.78 -10.78
CA LEU A 77 13.28 18.80 -10.25
C LEU A 77 13.40 18.70 -8.73
N THR A 78 14.63 18.70 -8.20
CA THR A 78 14.90 18.67 -6.76
C THR A 78 14.42 19.96 -6.09
N ASP A 79 14.66 21.12 -6.70
CA ASP A 79 14.20 22.41 -6.17
C ASP A 79 12.67 22.54 -6.18
N ALA A 80 12.03 22.05 -7.25
CA ALA A 80 10.57 21.98 -7.34
C ALA A 80 10.00 21.02 -6.30
N ALA A 81 10.62 19.85 -6.12
CA ALA A 81 10.23 18.87 -5.11
C ALA A 81 10.38 19.43 -3.68
N ALA A 82 11.45 20.15 -3.38
CA ALA A 82 11.67 20.74 -2.07
C ALA A 82 10.56 21.71 -1.67
N LYS A 83 10.08 22.53 -2.61
CA LYS A 83 8.91 23.42 -2.40
C LYS A 83 7.60 22.65 -2.15
N LEU A 84 7.58 21.41 -2.58
CA LEU A 84 6.48 20.47 -2.52
C LEU A 84 6.62 19.51 -1.32
N GLY A 85 7.54 19.76 -0.37
CA GLY A 85 7.79 18.88 0.77
C GLY A 85 8.47 17.56 0.40
N GLY A 86 8.97 17.46 -0.83
CA GLY A 86 9.75 16.33 -1.32
C GLY A 86 11.25 16.48 -1.10
N TYR A 87 11.97 15.36 -1.19
CA TYR A 87 13.42 15.32 -1.07
C TYR A 87 14.02 14.41 -2.15
N LYS A 88 15.35 14.48 -2.30
CA LYS A 88 16.10 13.72 -3.30
C LYS A 88 16.14 12.24 -2.93
N ALA A 89 15.74 11.37 -3.86
CA ALA A 89 15.87 9.93 -3.76
C ALA A 89 17.16 9.45 -4.45
N ASN A 90 17.69 8.30 -4.02
CA ASN A 90 18.97 7.78 -4.49
C ASN A 90 18.82 6.86 -5.72
N TYR A 91 18.19 7.37 -6.79
CA TYR A 91 18.01 6.64 -8.04
C TYR A 91 18.27 7.52 -9.27
N GLY A 92 18.90 6.96 -10.29
CA GLY A 92 19.17 7.68 -11.56
C GLY A 92 20.07 8.91 -11.39
N ASP A 93 20.04 9.81 -12.37
CA ASP A 93 20.79 11.08 -12.33
C ASP A 93 20.15 12.07 -11.34
N VAL A 94 18.81 12.17 -11.34
CA VAL A 94 18.01 12.89 -10.35
C VAL A 94 16.71 12.12 -10.12
N ALA A 95 16.39 11.87 -8.85
CA ALA A 95 15.11 11.34 -8.41
C ALA A 95 14.64 12.09 -7.17
N ILE A 96 13.32 12.15 -6.99
CA ILE A 96 12.66 12.83 -5.88
C ILE A 96 11.54 11.94 -5.33
N THR A 97 11.28 12.08 -4.04
CA THR A 97 10.07 11.57 -3.38
C THR A 97 9.30 12.74 -2.83
N ILE A 98 7.97 12.72 -2.97
CA ILE A 98 7.08 13.80 -2.53
C ILE A 98 6.10 13.22 -1.50
N ASN A 99 6.23 13.63 -0.23
CA ASN A 99 5.39 13.14 0.86
C ASN A 99 4.29 14.15 1.20
N GLN A 100 3.34 14.32 0.28
CA GLN A 100 2.44 15.48 0.32
C GLN A 100 1.13 15.30 1.06
N ALA A 101 0.59 14.07 1.16
CA ALA A 101 -0.79 13.93 1.61
C ALA A 101 -1.02 14.47 3.03
N LEU A 102 -0.07 14.24 3.95
CA LEU A 102 -0.14 14.66 5.35
C LEU A 102 0.75 15.86 5.70
N GLY A 103 1.55 16.36 4.75
CA GLY A 103 2.38 17.55 4.95
C GLY A 103 3.54 17.42 5.94
N LEU A 104 3.94 16.19 6.29
CA LEU A 104 5.06 15.96 7.20
C LEU A 104 6.34 15.55 6.46
N PRO A 105 7.50 16.13 6.82
CA PRO A 105 8.78 15.72 6.25
C PRO A 105 9.12 14.33 6.80
N LEU A 106 9.17 13.34 5.92
CA LEU A 106 9.68 12.00 6.24
C LEU A 106 11.13 11.89 5.79
N ASP A 107 11.98 11.26 6.60
CA ASP A 107 13.33 10.86 6.19
C ASP A 107 13.28 9.43 5.63
N GLU A 108 13.49 9.29 4.33
CA GLU A 108 13.49 7.99 3.65
C GLU A 108 14.52 7.01 4.21
N ASN A 109 15.62 7.52 4.75
CA ASN A 109 16.69 6.72 5.36
C ASN A 109 16.29 6.18 6.74
N ARG A 110 15.19 6.69 7.31
CA ARG A 110 14.68 6.30 8.62
C ARG A 110 13.38 5.51 8.56
N THR A 111 12.96 5.02 7.39
CA THR A 111 11.78 4.15 7.33
C THR A 111 11.99 2.82 8.06
N ILE A 112 10.90 2.19 8.50
CA ILE A 112 10.94 0.88 9.18
C ILE A 112 11.68 -0.18 8.36
N GLY A 113 11.44 -0.20 7.04
CA GLY A 113 12.15 -1.09 6.11
C GLY A 113 13.67 -0.92 6.21
N LYS A 114 14.16 0.32 6.17
CA LYS A 114 15.59 0.64 6.27
C LYS A 114 16.18 0.33 7.63
N ILE A 115 15.47 0.65 8.71
CA ILE A 115 15.91 0.32 10.07
C ILE A 115 16.11 -1.19 10.22
N ARG A 116 15.16 -1.97 9.71
CA ARG A 116 15.20 -3.44 9.74
C ARG A 116 16.37 -4.01 8.94
N GLU A 117 16.61 -3.49 7.73
CA GLU A 117 17.74 -3.87 6.88
C GLU A 117 19.07 -3.57 7.59
N LYS A 118 19.22 -2.35 8.11
CA LYS A 118 20.41 -1.92 8.85
C LYS A 118 20.66 -2.77 10.09
N MET A 119 19.63 -3.06 10.87
CA MET A 119 19.74 -3.94 12.04
C MET A 119 20.21 -5.36 11.63
N THR A 120 19.70 -5.89 10.53
CA THR A 120 20.10 -7.21 10.01
C THR A 120 21.57 -7.19 9.55
N GLU A 121 21.99 -6.12 8.88
CA GLU A 121 23.38 -5.91 8.45
C GLU A 121 24.33 -5.77 9.64
N ASP A 122 23.97 -4.94 10.63
CA ASP A 122 24.77 -4.69 11.84
C ASP A 122 24.95 -5.98 12.66
N VAL A 123 23.91 -6.82 12.75
CA VAL A 123 24.01 -8.15 13.39
C VAL A 123 24.90 -9.09 12.58
N SER A 124 24.75 -9.12 11.26
CA SER A 124 25.51 -10.04 10.40
C SER A 124 26.99 -9.70 10.32
N ARG A 125 27.34 -8.41 10.41
CA ARG A 125 28.72 -7.91 10.45
C ARG A 125 29.33 -7.85 11.85
N GLY A 126 28.56 -8.19 12.89
CA GLY A 126 29.01 -8.11 14.28
C GLY A 126 29.22 -6.67 14.79
N HIS A 127 28.63 -5.67 14.13
CA HIS A 127 28.65 -4.28 14.57
C HIS A 127 27.71 -4.04 15.76
N LEU A 128 26.69 -4.87 15.92
CA LEU A 128 25.82 -4.83 17.10
C LEU A 128 26.37 -5.76 18.18
N SER A 129 26.79 -5.17 19.31
CA SER A 129 27.27 -5.93 20.45
C SER A 129 26.21 -6.95 20.92
N PRO A 130 26.59 -8.21 21.22
CA PRO A 130 25.68 -9.19 21.82
C PRO A 130 25.09 -8.74 23.17
N SER A 131 25.73 -7.79 23.86
CA SER A 131 25.25 -7.23 25.12
C SER A 131 24.10 -6.22 24.96
N ILE A 132 23.82 -5.75 23.75
CA ILE A 132 22.73 -4.81 23.48
C ILE A 132 21.46 -5.62 23.17
N PRO A 133 20.37 -5.44 23.94
CA PRO A 133 19.10 -6.03 23.59
C PRO A 133 18.62 -5.50 22.24
N LYS A 134 18.47 -6.43 21.29
CA LYS A 134 18.04 -6.14 19.91
C LYS A 134 16.71 -5.38 19.84
N LEU A 135 15.78 -5.70 20.74
CA LEU A 135 14.48 -5.04 20.82
C LEU A 135 14.62 -3.56 21.22
N ASP A 136 15.44 -3.25 22.23
CA ASP A 136 15.67 -1.86 22.67
C ASP A 136 16.38 -1.04 21.59
N TYR A 137 17.34 -1.65 20.88
CA TYR A 137 17.98 -1.01 19.74
C TYR A 137 16.98 -0.65 18.64
N LEU A 138 16.12 -1.61 18.25
CA LEU A 138 15.09 -1.39 17.24
C LEU A 138 14.09 -0.31 17.71
N TYR A 139 13.64 -0.38 18.95
CA TYR A 139 12.72 0.59 19.54
C TYR A 139 13.30 2.02 19.51
N GLY A 140 14.55 2.20 19.90
CA GLY A 140 15.22 3.50 19.82
C GLY A 140 15.28 4.05 18.39
N LYS A 141 15.53 3.18 17.40
CA LYS A 141 15.51 3.60 15.98
C LYS A 141 14.12 3.93 15.45
N ILE A 142 13.08 3.26 15.94
CA ILE A 142 11.68 3.59 15.60
C ILE A 142 11.33 4.98 16.15
N ILE A 143 11.70 5.28 17.40
CA ILE A 143 11.51 6.63 17.97
C ILE A 143 12.26 7.68 17.14
N GLU A 144 13.52 7.43 16.77
CA GLU A 144 14.31 8.36 15.93
C GLU A 144 13.71 8.60 14.53
N SER A 145 12.84 7.71 14.07
CA SER A 145 12.16 7.80 12.76
C SER A 145 10.78 8.43 12.79
N LEU A 146 10.23 8.66 13.99
CA LEU A 146 8.91 9.23 14.15
C LEU A 146 8.93 10.70 13.69
N ALA A 147 8.08 11.03 12.73
CA ALA A 147 7.83 12.42 12.35
C ALA A 147 6.73 12.99 13.24
N GLU A 148 7.15 13.69 14.30
CA GLU A 148 6.25 14.25 15.31
C GLU A 148 5.51 15.49 14.80
N SER A 149 4.22 15.61 15.12
CA SER A 149 3.40 16.75 14.74
C SER A 149 2.34 17.10 15.80
N LYS A 150 1.68 18.24 15.61
CA LYS A 150 0.58 18.64 16.48
C LYS A 150 -0.66 17.78 16.18
N GLY A 151 -0.94 16.83 17.07
CA GLY A 151 -2.18 16.05 17.08
C GLY A 151 -2.07 14.65 16.49
N PHE A 152 -0.97 14.33 15.80
CA PHE A 152 -0.65 12.97 15.36
C PHE A 152 0.85 12.87 15.10
N ASP A 153 1.39 11.67 15.16
CA ASP A 153 2.76 11.38 14.74
C ASP A 153 2.74 10.38 13.60
N LEU A 154 3.71 10.49 12.69
CA LEU A 154 3.75 9.69 11.47
C LEU A 154 4.96 8.77 11.46
N LEU A 155 4.71 7.49 11.19
CA LEU A 155 5.73 6.47 11.04
C LEU A 155 5.62 5.83 9.66
N ALA A 156 6.67 5.95 8.85
CA ALA A 156 6.68 5.44 7.49
C ALA A 156 7.25 4.02 7.42
N MET A 157 6.50 3.08 6.85
CA MET A 157 6.96 1.70 6.65
C MET A 157 8.13 1.63 5.66
N GLY A 158 8.06 2.45 4.60
CA GLY A 158 9.00 2.40 3.47
C GLY A 158 8.87 1.11 2.65
N ARG A 159 9.60 1.04 1.52
CA ARG A 159 9.63 -0.17 0.70
C ARG A 159 10.66 -1.15 1.26
N PRO A 160 10.28 -2.40 1.58
CA PRO A 160 11.25 -3.41 1.97
C PRO A 160 12.10 -3.81 0.75
N GLU A 161 13.41 -3.63 0.85
CA GLU A 161 14.38 -3.90 -0.22
C GLU A 161 15.32 -5.04 0.23
N GLY A 162 14.97 -6.30 -0.10
CA GLY A 162 15.91 -7.40 0.09
C GLY A 162 15.30 -8.81 0.08
N PRO A 163 16.11 -9.86 -0.18
CA PRO A 163 15.75 -11.24 0.15
C PRO A 163 16.01 -11.51 1.64
N GLY A 164 15.09 -12.21 2.34
CA GLY A 164 15.31 -12.55 3.74
C GLY A 164 14.15 -13.26 4.43
N CYS A 165 14.45 -13.97 5.51
CA CYS A 165 13.45 -14.48 6.44
C CYS A 165 13.02 -13.34 7.37
N TYR A 166 11.78 -12.88 7.24
CA TYR A 166 11.28 -11.69 7.93
C TYR A 166 10.57 -11.98 9.25
N CYS A 167 10.50 -13.23 9.70
CA CYS A 167 9.69 -13.61 10.85
C CYS A 167 10.17 -12.96 12.17
N ALA A 168 11.47 -13.04 12.50
CA ALA A 168 11.99 -12.48 13.74
C ALA A 168 11.98 -10.93 13.78
N PRO A 169 12.39 -10.22 12.71
CA PRO A 169 12.29 -8.76 12.71
C PRO A 169 10.86 -8.24 12.77
N ASN A 170 9.90 -8.97 12.21
CA ASN A 170 8.48 -8.62 12.29
C ASN A 170 7.90 -8.75 13.71
N GLU A 171 8.39 -9.72 14.49
CA GLU A 171 8.01 -9.86 15.90
C GLU A 171 8.61 -8.73 16.74
N PHE A 172 9.86 -8.32 16.47
CA PHE A 172 10.46 -7.16 17.15
C PHE A 172 9.78 -5.85 16.77
N LEU A 173 9.43 -5.67 15.50
CA LEU A 173 8.67 -4.49 15.06
C LEU A 173 7.34 -4.40 15.82
N ARG A 174 6.60 -5.51 15.92
CA ARG A 174 5.36 -5.59 16.71
C ARG A 174 5.57 -5.16 18.15
N ALA A 175 6.50 -5.81 18.84
CA ALA A 175 6.76 -5.51 20.25
C ALA A 175 7.20 -4.04 20.46
N SER A 176 7.95 -3.47 19.50
CA SER A 176 8.33 -2.06 19.53
C SER A 176 7.15 -1.12 19.29
N LEU A 177 6.22 -1.45 18.39
CA LEU A 177 5.00 -0.66 18.17
C LEU A 177 4.06 -0.73 19.38
N ASP A 178 3.87 -1.92 19.98
CA ASP A 178 3.07 -2.08 21.20
C ASP A 178 3.63 -1.26 22.36
N ARG A 179 4.97 -1.21 22.46
CA ARG A 179 5.65 -0.36 23.43
C ARG A 179 5.47 1.12 23.12
N LEU A 180 5.61 1.51 21.85
CA LEU A 180 5.45 2.90 21.41
C LEU A 180 4.05 3.42 21.81
N VAL A 181 3.00 2.64 21.52
CA VAL A 181 1.62 2.96 21.87
C VAL A 181 1.44 3.17 23.38
N LYS A 182 2.07 2.33 24.21
CA LYS A 182 2.01 2.44 25.67
C LYS A 182 2.81 3.62 26.21
N ASP A 183 4.04 3.80 25.73
CA ASP A 183 4.97 4.82 26.22
C ASP A 183 4.49 6.23 25.82
N TYR A 184 4.01 6.39 24.58
CA TYR A 184 3.50 7.66 24.03
C TYR A 184 2.00 7.87 24.24
N LYS A 185 1.29 6.86 24.76
CA LYS A 185 -0.15 6.89 25.08
C LYS A 185 -1.01 7.27 23.87
N TYR A 186 -0.76 6.63 22.73
CA TYR A 186 -1.64 6.80 21.57
C TYR A 186 -2.97 6.10 21.82
N ASP A 187 -4.06 6.86 21.70
CA ASP A 187 -5.42 6.32 21.77
C ASP A 187 -5.81 5.59 20.48
N TYR A 188 -5.24 5.99 19.34
CA TYR A 188 -5.56 5.48 18.02
C TYR A 188 -4.31 5.22 17.17
N ILE A 189 -4.34 4.18 16.35
CA ILE A 189 -3.33 3.87 15.33
C ILE A 189 -4.04 3.71 14.00
N VAL A 190 -3.67 4.51 13.01
CA VAL A 190 -4.17 4.40 11.64
C VAL A 190 -3.07 3.81 10.77
N MET A 191 -3.33 2.64 10.17
CA MET A 191 -2.40 1.98 9.27
C MET A 191 -2.91 2.07 7.83
N ASP A 192 -2.29 2.93 7.02
CA ASP A 192 -2.53 2.96 5.59
C ASP A 192 -1.87 1.74 4.92
N CYS A 193 -2.67 0.95 4.20
CA CYS A 193 -2.25 -0.31 3.59
C CYS A 193 -2.64 -0.34 2.11
N GLU A 194 -1.74 -0.82 1.26
CA GLU A 194 -2.07 -1.10 -0.14
C GLU A 194 -3.09 -2.25 -0.23
N ALA A 195 -3.80 -2.35 -1.37
CA ALA A 195 -4.69 -3.45 -1.70
C ALA A 195 -4.01 -4.86 -1.70
N GLY A 196 -2.70 -4.92 -1.50
CA GLY A 196 -1.91 -6.10 -1.23
C GLY A 196 -1.80 -6.36 0.28
N MET A 197 -2.37 -7.47 0.73
CA MET A 197 -2.41 -7.85 2.15
C MET A 197 -1.08 -8.48 2.64
N GLU A 198 0.06 -8.26 1.99
CA GLU A 198 1.35 -8.82 2.42
C GLU A 198 1.74 -8.36 3.83
N HIS A 199 1.30 -7.19 4.26
CA HIS A 199 1.54 -6.66 5.62
C HIS A 199 0.65 -7.31 6.67
N ILE A 200 -0.58 -7.70 6.33
CA ILE A 200 -1.52 -8.35 7.26
C ILE A 200 -1.30 -9.87 7.29
N SER A 201 -1.00 -10.49 6.15
CA SER A 201 -0.71 -11.93 6.03
C SER A 201 0.61 -12.38 6.66
N ARG A 202 1.60 -11.47 6.82
CA ARG A 202 2.87 -11.73 7.54
C ARG A 202 2.75 -11.63 9.06
N GLN A 203 1.52 -11.58 9.58
CA GLN A 203 1.16 -11.50 10.99
C GLN A 203 1.61 -10.20 11.70
N THR A 204 2.20 -9.23 11.01
CA THR A 204 2.73 -7.97 11.60
C THR A 204 1.68 -7.13 12.32
N THR A 205 0.41 -7.39 12.08
CA THR A 205 -0.72 -6.76 12.75
C THR A 205 -1.49 -7.85 13.48
N ARG A 206 -1.53 -7.79 14.82
CA ARG A 206 -2.54 -8.52 15.61
C ARG A 206 -3.57 -7.51 16.10
N ASP A 207 -4.81 -7.97 16.16
CA ASP A 207 -5.96 -7.27 16.74
C ASP A 207 -6.26 -5.94 16.06
N VAL A 208 -6.83 -6.03 14.85
CA VAL A 208 -7.40 -4.87 14.15
C VAL A 208 -8.82 -4.67 14.67
N ASP A 209 -9.08 -3.59 15.40
CA ASP A 209 -10.44 -3.29 15.86
C ASP A 209 -11.37 -3.01 14.69
N VAL A 210 -10.92 -2.19 13.74
CA VAL A 210 -11.67 -1.76 12.56
C VAL A 210 -10.82 -1.88 11.31
N LEU A 211 -11.30 -2.63 10.32
CA LEU A 211 -10.75 -2.61 8.99
C LEU A 211 -11.69 -1.85 8.04
N LEU A 212 -11.20 -0.74 7.49
CA LEU A 212 -11.89 0.05 6.49
C LEU A 212 -11.43 -0.33 5.08
N LEU A 213 -12.32 -0.96 4.32
CA LEU A 213 -12.17 -1.18 2.89
C LEU A 213 -12.67 0.06 2.16
N VAL A 214 -11.77 0.79 1.49
CA VAL A 214 -12.13 1.98 0.72
C VAL A 214 -12.13 1.63 -0.77
N SER A 215 -13.25 1.89 -1.45
CA SER A 215 -13.40 1.56 -2.88
C SER A 215 -14.11 2.68 -3.63
N ASP A 216 -13.77 2.88 -4.90
CA ASP A 216 -14.61 3.62 -5.83
C ASP A 216 -15.94 2.88 -6.09
N PRO A 217 -17.04 3.56 -6.48
CA PRO A 217 -18.34 2.94 -6.73
C PRO A 217 -18.36 2.25 -8.10
N THR A 218 -17.44 1.30 -8.33
CA THR A 218 -17.36 0.49 -9.54
C THR A 218 -17.44 -0.99 -9.20
N ILE A 219 -18.01 -1.79 -10.10
CA ILE A 219 -18.10 -3.25 -9.91
C ILE A 219 -16.72 -3.85 -9.64
N ARG A 220 -15.67 -3.34 -10.29
CA ARG A 220 -14.29 -3.80 -10.05
C ARG A 220 -13.82 -3.48 -8.65
N GLY A 221 -13.99 -2.24 -8.19
CA GLY A 221 -13.62 -1.84 -6.83
C GLY A 221 -14.35 -2.67 -5.77
N ILE A 222 -15.68 -2.80 -5.89
CA ILE A 222 -16.49 -3.61 -4.98
C ILE A 222 -16.08 -5.08 -4.99
N THR A 223 -15.82 -5.66 -6.17
CA THR A 223 -15.33 -7.05 -6.27
C THR A 223 -13.98 -7.23 -5.58
N VAL A 224 -13.08 -6.24 -5.67
CA VAL A 224 -11.78 -6.28 -4.99
C VAL A 224 -11.98 -6.19 -3.48
N ALA A 225 -12.86 -5.30 -2.99
CA ALA A 225 -13.19 -5.21 -1.56
C ALA A 225 -13.79 -6.51 -1.02
N ALA A 226 -14.70 -7.15 -1.77
CA ALA A 226 -15.26 -8.46 -1.43
C ALA A 226 -14.17 -9.53 -1.29
N ARG A 227 -13.28 -9.62 -2.28
CA ARG A 227 -12.13 -10.54 -2.23
C ARG A 227 -11.22 -10.28 -1.04
N MET A 228 -10.97 -9.02 -0.70
CA MET A 228 -10.16 -8.69 0.48
C MET A 228 -10.81 -9.21 1.76
N ARG A 229 -12.11 -8.93 1.96
CA ARG A 229 -12.85 -9.45 3.12
C ARG A 229 -12.76 -10.97 3.22
N ASP A 230 -12.92 -11.67 2.11
CA ASP A 230 -12.85 -13.14 2.10
C ASP A 230 -11.43 -13.63 2.45
N LEU A 231 -10.39 -13.02 1.88
CA LEU A 231 -8.99 -13.30 2.22
C LEU A 231 -8.71 -13.06 3.71
N ILE A 232 -9.29 -12.02 4.30
CA ILE A 232 -9.13 -11.72 5.73
C ILE A 232 -9.79 -12.79 6.59
N GLY A 233 -10.96 -13.29 6.18
CA GLY A 233 -11.61 -14.42 6.85
C GLY A 233 -10.77 -15.70 6.82
N GLU A 234 -9.97 -15.90 5.77
CA GLU A 234 -9.02 -17.02 5.68
C GLU A 234 -7.75 -16.83 6.53
N LEU A 235 -7.39 -15.58 6.85
CA LEU A 235 -6.24 -15.26 7.69
C LEU A 235 -6.57 -15.44 9.17
N ARG A 236 -5.61 -15.93 9.96
CA ARG A 236 -5.76 -16.13 11.42
C ARG A 236 -5.73 -14.82 12.24
N THR A 237 -5.89 -13.67 11.58
CA THR A 237 -5.83 -12.37 12.23
C THR A 237 -7.19 -12.04 12.81
N LYS A 238 -7.26 -11.63 14.08
CA LYS A 238 -8.50 -11.12 14.65
C LYS A 238 -8.77 -9.73 14.08
N VAL A 239 -9.90 -9.62 13.40
CA VAL A 239 -10.44 -8.34 12.93
C VAL A 239 -11.81 -8.17 13.58
N GLY A 240 -12.03 -7.07 14.29
CA GLY A 240 -13.26 -6.80 15.03
C GLY A 240 -14.43 -6.53 14.09
N GLN A 241 -14.36 -5.44 13.34
CA GLN A 241 -15.33 -5.06 12.31
C GLN A 241 -14.65 -4.81 10.97
N ILE A 242 -15.27 -5.29 9.89
CA ILE A 242 -14.85 -5.03 8.50
C ILE A 242 -15.93 -4.19 7.84
N CYS A 243 -15.60 -2.96 7.48
CA CYS A 243 -16.55 -2.00 6.93
C CYS A 243 -16.09 -1.50 5.56
N LEU A 244 -17.05 -1.22 4.69
CA LEU A 244 -16.83 -0.65 3.37
C LEU A 244 -17.17 0.85 3.38
N VAL A 245 -16.30 1.65 2.76
CA VAL A 245 -16.54 3.04 2.43
C VAL A 245 -16.48 3.20 0.92
N ALA A 246 -17.60 3.61 0.31
CA ALA A 246 -17.64 3.94 -1.12
C ALA A 246 -17.18 5.39 -1.31
N ASN A 247 -16.01 5.60 -1.91
CA ASN A 247 -15.37 6.90 -2.08
C ASN A 247 -15.56 7.45 -3.51
N ARG A 248 -15.50 8.78 -3.68
CA ARG A 248 -15.67 9.47 -4.97
C ARG A 248 -17.02 9.21 -5.63
N VAL A 249 -18.08 9.16 -4.82
CA VAL A 249 -19.46 9.00 -5.29
C VAL A 249 -19.94 10.33 -5.89
N LYS A 250 -20.49 10.31 -7.11
CA LYS A 250 -20.92 11.55 -7.78
C LYS A 250 -22.40 11.82 -7.56
N ASN A 251 -23.26 10.94 -8.07
CA ASN A 251 -24.71 11.12 -8.12
C ASN A 251 -25.43 10.04 -7.30
N GLY A 252 -24.97 9.81 -6.07
CA GLY A 252 -25.37 8.66 -5.27
C GLY A 252 -24.75 7.35 -5.78
N LEU A 253 -25.00 6.27 -5.04
CA LEU A 253 -24.59 4.93 -5.45
C LEU A 253 -25.52 4.44 -6.57
N PRO A 254 -24.98 3.96 -7.70
CA PRO A 254 -25.81 3.30 -8.72
C PRO A 254 -26.43 2.02 -8.17
N GLN A 255 -27.65 1.70 -8.59
CA GLN A 255 -28.40 0.53 -8.12
C GLN A 255 -27.63 -0.79 -8.33
N GLU A 256 -26.87 -0.89 -9.42
CA GLU A 256 -26.03 -2.06 -9.71
C GLU A 256 -24.89 -2.22 -8.70
N ILE A 257 -24.38 -1.11 -8.16
CA ILE A 257 -23.32 -1.12 -7.14
C ILE A 257 -23.90 -1.44 -5.78
N GLU A 258 -25.06 -0.86 -5.42
CA GLU A 258 -25.78 -1.22 -4.19
C GLU A 258 -26.08 -2.71 -4.15
N LYS A 259 -26.65 -3.23 -5.25
CA LYS A 259 -26.91 -4.66 -5.39
C LYS A 259 -25.64 -5.49 -5.27
N ALA A 260 -24.53 -5.08 -5.88
CA ALA A 260 -23.27 -5.81 -5.76
C ALA A 260 -22.73 -5.82 -4.32
N ILE A 261 -22.85 -4.71 -3.59
CA ILE A 261 -22.45 -4.61 -2.18
C ILE A 261 -23.28 -5.60 -1.34
N ASP A 262 -24.60 -5.62 -1.55
CA ASP A 262 -25.52 -6.53 -0.85
C ASP A 262 -25.28 -8.00 -1.22
N ASP A 263 -25.16 -8.31 -2.51
CA ASP A 263 -24.93 -9.66 -3.03
C ASP A 263 -23.61 -10.24 -2.50
N PHE A 264 -22.56 -9.40 -2.36
CA PHE A 264 -21.32 -9.83 -1.74
C PHE A 264 -21.40 -9.87 -0.22
N GLY A 265 -22.36 -9.21 0.44
CA GLY A 265 -22.49 -9.11 1.89
C GLY A 265 -21.49 -8.14 2.53
N LEU A 266 -21.14 -7.06 1.83
CA LEU A 266 -20.23 -6.03 2.34
C LEU A 266 -20.98 -5.05 3.24
N GLN A 267 -20.43 -4.75 4.42
CA GLN A 267 -21.03 -3.79 5.34
C GLN A 267 -20.66 -2.35 4.93
N LEU A 268 -21.47 -1.72 4.07
CA LEU A 268 -21.31 -0.31 3.71
C LEU A 268 -21.68 0.59 4.90
N ILE A 269 -20.72 1.39 5.39
CA ILE A 269 -20.93 2.33 6.51
C ILE A 269 -21.05 3.78 6.06
N ALA A 270 -20.51 4.12 4.88
CA ALA A 270 -20.59 5.48 4.34
C ALA A 270 -20.33 5.55 2.83
N THR A 271 -20.91 6.57 2.22
CA THR A 271 -20.56 7.06 0.89
C THR A 271 -19.92 8.43 1.02
N ILE A 272 -18.70 8.57 0.50
CA ILE A 272 -17.99 9.84 0.45
C ILE A 272 -18.12 10.41 -0.97
N PRO A 273 -18.70 11.61 -1.13
CA PRO A 273 -18.84 12.21 -2.44
C PRO A 273 -17.48 12.64 -3.00
N GLU A 274 -17.39 12.82 -4.32
CA GLU A 274 -16.22 13.45 -4.93
C GLU A 274 -16.05 14.88 -4.38
N ASP A 275 -14.88 15.17 -3.82
CA ASP A 275 -14.60 16.47 -3.20
C ASP A 275 -13.98 17.43 -4.23
N PRO A 276 -14.59 18.60 -4.47
CA PRO A 276 -14.13 19.54 -5.49
C PRO A 276 -12.78 20.20 -5.13
N TYR A 277 -12.38 20.22 -3.87
CA TYR A 277 -11.17 20.89 -3.41
C TYR A 277 -9.91 20.03 -3.60
N ILE A 278 -10.05 18.69 -3.66
CA ILE A 278 -8.90 17.77 -3.74
C ILE A 278 -8.05 18.06 -4.99
N ALA A 279 -8.67 18.22 -6.16
CA ALA A 279 -7.93 18.43 -7.40
C ALA A 279 -7.06 19.69 -7.36
N ASP A 280 -7.57 20.78 -6.76
CA ASP A 280 -6.84 22.04 -6.64
C ASP A 280 -5.69 21.94 -5.61
N LEU A 281 -5.92 21.26 -4.48
CA LEU A 281 -4.88 21.00 -3.48
C LEU A 281 -3.75 20.12 -4.07
N GLU A 282 -4.10 19.06 -4.81
CA GLU A 282 -3.13 18.21 -5.50
C GLU A 282 -2.30 19.01 -6.53
N ILE A 283 -2.94 19.89 -7.32
CA ILE A 283 -2.23 20.76 -8.28
C ILE A 283 -1.26 21.71 -7.56
N LYS A 284 -1.66 22.24 -6.40
CA LYS A 284 -0.84 23.15 -5.61
C LYS A 284 0.20 22.44 -4.74
N GLY A 285 0.14 21.10 -4.65
CA GLY A 285 0.96 20.31 -3.74
C GLY A 285 0.72 20.62 -2.27
N THR A 286 -0.48 21.10 -1.95
CA THR A 286 -0.87 21.47 -0.59
C THR A 286 -1.41 20.24 0.14
N PRO A 287 -1.02 20.01 1.41
CA PRO A 287 -1.49 18.87 2.19
C PRO A 287 -3.02 18.79 2.31
N LEU A 288 -3.57 17.57 2.34
CA LEU A 288 -5.02 17.37 2.46
C LEU A 288 -5.59 17.78 3.83
N ILE A 289 -4.73 17.97 4.84
CA ILE A 289 -5.13 18.53 6.13
C ILE A 289 -5.59 19.99 6.03
N GLU A 290 -5.26 20.68 4.93
CA GLU A 290 -5.70 22.05 4.64
C GLU A 290 -7.06 22.12 3.92
N LEU A 291 -7.77 20.98 3.78
CA LEU A 291 -9.13 20.98 3.27
C LEU A 291 -10.02 21.95 4.08
N PRO A 292 -10.83 22.78 3.41
CA PRO A 292 -11.67 23.76 4.09
C PRO A 292 -12.78 23.05 4.88
N GLN A 293 -13.37 23.76 5.85
CA GLN A 293 -14.36 23.16 6.77
C GLN A 293 -15.64 22.69 6.07
N ASP A 294 -15.96 23.24 4.91
CA ASP A 294 -17.10 22.88 4.06
C ASP A 294 -16.78 21.73 3.09
N SER A 295 -15.56 21.18 3.13
CA SER A 295 -15.17 19.98 2.37
C SER A 295 -16.14 18.82 2.67
N PRO A 296 -16.84 18.30 1.64
CA PRO A 296 -17.68 17.12 1.77
C PRO A 296 -16.92 15.89 2.29
N LEU A 297 -15.64 15.74 1.90
CA LEU A 297 -14.77 14.69 2.42
C LEU A 297 -14.56 14.85 3.92
N GLN A 298 -14.16 16.04 4.40
CA GLN A 298 -13.89 16.28 5.81
C GLN A 298 -15.14 16.05 6.67
N ALA A 299 -16.31 16.51 6.22
CA ALA A 299 -17.57 16.29 6.92
C ALA A 299 -17.90 14.79 7.03
N LYS A 300 -17.79 14.05 5.91
CA LYS A 300 -18.09 12.61 5.89
C LYS A 300 -17.09 11.77 6.68
N VAL A 301 -15.81 12.11 6.66
CA VAL A 301 -14.79 11.42 7.47
C VAL A 301 -15.08 11.59 8.97
N LYS A 302 -15.52 12.78 9.42
CA LYS A 302 -15.95 13.00 10.81
C LYS A 302 -17.17 12.14 11.17
N GLU A 303 -18.15 12.03 10.28
CA GLU A 303 -19.31 11.15 10.48
C GLU A 303 -18.90 9.68 10.60
N VAL A 304 -17.99 9.22 9.74
CA VAL A 304 -17.45 7.85 9.77
C VAL A 304 -16.67 7.58 11.06
N ALA A 305 -15.81 8.50 11.50
CA ALA A 305 -15.08 8.36 12.75
C ALA A 305 -16.06 8.22 13.94
N ASN A 306 -17.03 9.12 14.05
CA ASN A 306 -18.05 9.08 15.10
C ASN A 306 -18.87 7.78 15.09
N SER A 307 -19.23 7.27 13.91
CA SER A 307 -20.02 6.02 13.80
C SER A 307 -19.24 4.77 14.22
N LEU A 308 -17.92 4.83 14.13
CA LEU A 308 -17.00 3.77 14.56
C LEU A 308 -16.59 3.92 16.03
N GLY A 309 -17.02 4.98 16.72
CA GLY A 309 -16.62 5.30 18.09
C GLY A 309 -15.18 5.81 18.21
N LEU A 310 -14.66 6.41 17.13
CA LEU A 310 -13.34 7.00 17.03
C LEU A 310 -13.39 8.51 17.32
#